data_AF-A0A497HEX5-F1
#
_entry.id   AF-A0A497HEX5-F1
#
_cell.length_a   1.000
_cell.length_b   1.000
_cell.length_c   1.000
_cell.angle_alpha   90.00
_cell.angle_beta   90.00
_cell.angle_gamma   90.00
#
_symmetry.space_group_name_H-M   'P 1'
#
loop_
_entity.id
_entity.type
_entity.pdbx_description
1 polymer ?
#
loop_
_entity_poly.entity_id
_entity_poly.type
_entity_poly.pdbx_seq_one_letter_code
_entity_poly.pdbx_strand_id
1 'polypeptide(L)' 'MEIAKEIVNIRKDLDMLLSLYSKLVDKILPEEEPEKEDIEAISNKDEILGEREFFRALEK' A
#
# COMPACT_ATOMS: atom_id res chain seq x y z
N MET A 1 -29.50 13.82 26.89
CA MET A 1 -28.03 13.68 26.91
C MET A 1 -27.44 14.49 25.77
N GLU A 2 -27.08 15.74 26.07
CA GLU A 2 -26.54 16.71 25.12
C GLU A 2 -25.12 16.31 24.66
N ILE A 3 -24.32 15.80 25.59
CA ILE A 3 -22.97 15.25 25.36
C ILE A 3 -22.98 14.12 24.31
N ALA A 4 -23.99 13.25 24.31
CA ALA A 4 -24.08 12.17 23.34
C ALA A 4 -24.27 12.70 21.91
N LYS A 5 -24.97 13.82 21.73
CA LYS A 5 -25.14 14.47 20.43
C LYS A 5 -23.85 15.16 19.99
N GLU A 6 -23.15 15.82 20.91
CA GLU A 6 -21.84 16.42 20.63
C GLU A 6 -20.82 15.37 20.18
N ILE A 7 -20.74 14.22 20.85
CA ILE A 7 -19.85 13.12 20.45
C ILE A 7 -20.17 12.63 19.03
N VAL A 8 -21.45 12.53 18.67
CA VAL A 8 -21.86 12.14 17.31
C VAL A 8 -21.44 13.17 16.28
N ASN A 9 -21.56 14.46 16.60
CA ASN A 9 -21.14 15.54 15.70
C ASN A 9 -19.62 15.55 15.53
N ILE A 10 -18.86 15.43 16.62
CA ILE A 10 -17.38 15.35 16.58
C ILE A 10 -16.93 14.19 15.68
N ARG A 11 -17.57 13.01 15.79
CA ARG A 11 -17.24 11.87 14.94
C ARG A 11 -17.49 12.15 13.47
N LYS A 12 -18.63 12.77 13.13
CA LYS A 12 -18.95 13.16 11.75
C LYS A 12 -17.94 14.13 11.17
N ASP A 13 -17.54 15.13 11.96
CA ASP A 13 -16.56 16.12 11.54
C ASP A 13 -15.18 15.46 11.30
N LEU A 14 -14.81 14.49 12.15
CA LEU A 14 -13.58 13.69 11.98
C LEU A 14 -13.61 12.82 10.72
N ASP A 15 -14.73 12.13 10.46
CA ASP A 15 -14.90 11.32 9.25
C ASP A 15 -14.81 12.19 7.99
N MET A 16 -15.37 13.40 8.04
CA MET A 16 -15.28 14.36 6.94
C MET A 16 -13.84 14.81 6.71
N LEU A 17 -13.10 15.13 7.78
CA LEU A 17 -11.68 15.50 7.70
C LEU A 17 -10.82 14.37 7.11
N LEU A 18 -11.04 13.12 7.53
CA LEU A 18 -10.34 11.96 6.98
C LEU A 18 -10.62 11.79 5.49
N SER A 19 -11.88 11.92 5.07
CA SER A 19 -12.25 11.83 3.65
C SER A 19 -11.59 12.92 2.80
N LEU A 20 -11.54 14.15 3.32
CA LEU A 20 -10.88 15.26 2.64
C LEU A 20 -9.37 15.05 2.55
N TYR A 21 -8.75 14.52 3.60
CA TYR A 21 -7.33 14.19 3.62
C TYR A 21 -7.00 13.10 2.58
N SER A 22 -7.74 11.99 2.54
CA SER A 22 -7.52 10.94 1.55
C SER A 22 -7.59 11.48 0.12
N LYS A 23 -8.63 12.26 -0.19
CA LYS A 23 -8.77 12.89 -1.52
C LYS A 23 -7.65 13.85 -1.87
N LEU A 24 -7.05 14.51 -0.86
CA LEU A 24 -5.92 15.40 -1.06
C LEU A 24 -4.66 14.58 -1.34
N VAL A 25 -4.43 13.50 -0.57
CA VAL A 25 -3.32 12.57 -0.78
C VAL A 25 -3.40 11.97 -2.18
N ASP A 26 -4.57 11.46 -2.60
CA ASP A 26 -4.76 10.88 -3.95
C ASP A 26 -4.47 11.88 -5.09
N LYS A 27 -4.63 13.18 -4.83
CA LYS A 27 -4.31 14.23 -5.81
C LYS A 27 -2.85 14.65 -5.81
N ILE A 28 -2.19 14.58 -4.65
CA ILE A 28 -0.79 14.99 -4.47
C ILE A 28 0.15 13.84 -4.84
N LEU A 29 -0.24 12.61 -4.51
CA LEU A 29 0.44 11.37 -4.88
C LEU A 29 -0.32 10.77 -6.06
N PRO A 30 -0.01 11.17 -7.31
CA PRO A 30 -0.53 10.45 -8.46
C PRO A 30 -0.12 8.98 -8.35
N GLU A 31 -1.01 8.08 -8.79
CA GLU A 31 -0.62 6.69 -9.00
C GLU A 31 0.59 6.68 -9.96
N GLU A 32 1.71 6.14 -9.49
CA GLU A 32 2.88 5.96 -10.32
C GLU A 32 2.62 4.76 -11.24
N GLU A 33 2.92 4.92 -12.53
CA GLU A 33 2.94 3.76 -13.43
C GLU A 33 4.01 2.79 -12.90
N PRO A 34 3.69 1.49 -12.78
CA PRO A 34 4.62 0.51 -12.26
C PRO A 34 5.88 0.51 -13.11
N GLU A 35 7.05 0.45 -12.46
CA GLU A 35 8.30 0.34 -13.20
C GLU A 35 8.33 -1.00 -13.94
N LYS A 36 9.18 -1.10 -14.97
CA LYS A 36 9.32 -2.36 -15.70
C LYS A 36 9.68 -3.53 -14.78
N GLU A 37 10.50 -3.27 -13.76
CA GLU A 37 10.89 -4.26 -12.76
C GLU A 37 9.69 -4.72 -11.92
N ASP A 38 8.78 -3.82 -11.54
CA ASP A 38 7.55 -4.17 -10.82
C ASP A 38 6.62 -5.04 -11.67
N ILE A 39 6.47 -4.70 -12.96
CA ILE A 39 5.69 -5.48 -13.91
C ILE A 39 6.29 -6.88 -14.07
N GLU A 40 7.61 -6.99 -14.20
CA GLU A 40 8.32 -8.25 -14.34
C GLU A 40 8.21 -9.11 -13.07
N ALA A 41 8.32 -8.52 -11.89
CA ALA A 41 8.19 -9.22 -10.61
C ALA A 41 6.78 -9.78 -10.38
N ILE A 42 5.73 -9.06 -10.82
CA ILE A 42 4.34 -9.53 -10.72
C ILE A 42 4.02 -10.57 -11.82
N SER A 43 4.55 -10.38 -13.02
CA SER A 43 4.18 -11.19 -14.19
C SER A 43 4.94 -12.51 -14.27
N ASN A 44 6.16 -12.55 -13.76
CA ASN A 44 7.00 -13.73 -13.82
C ASN A 44 6.90 -14.52 -12.52
N LYS A 45 6.82 -15.84 -12.64
CA LYS A 45 6.92 -16.71 -11.48
C LYS A 45 8.38 -16.76 -11.02
N ASP A 46 8.57 -16.64 -9.72
CA ASP A 46 9.88 -16.88 -9.11
C ASP A 46 10.42 -18.24 -9.55
N GLU A 47 11.68 -18.24 -9.97
CA GLU A 47 12.40 -19.47 -10.25
C GLU A 47 12.71 -20.16 -8.92
N ILE A 48 12.04 -21.28 -8.66
CA ILE A 48 12.37 -22.12 -7.50
C ILE A 48 13.59 -22.95 -7.86
N LEU A 49 14.76 -22.48 -7.44
CA LEU A 49 16.02 -23.20 -7.60
C LEU A 49 16.13 -24.39 -6.64
N GLY A 50 16.77 -25.45 -7.09
CA GLY A 50 17.02 -26.66 -6.32
C GLY A 50 18.30 -26.60 -5.48
N GLU A 51 18.50 -27.63 -4.67
CA GLU A 51 19.63 -27.76 -3.73
C GLU A 51 21.01 -27.62 -4.42
N ARG A 52 21.15 -28.13 -5.64
CA ARG A 52 22.41 -28.04 -6.40
C ARG A 52 22.78 -26.59 -6.75
N GLU A 53 21.81 -25.77 -7.14
CA GLU A 53 22.04 -24.37 -7.48
C GLU A 53 22.34 -23.54 -6.23
N PHE A 54 21.72 -23.87 -5.10
CA PHE A 54 22.02 -23.29 -3.80
C PHE A 54 23.49 -23.48 -3.40
N PHE A 55 24.01 -24.72 -3.47
CA PHE A 55 25.42 -24.99 -3.15
C PHE A 55 26.38 -24.28 -4.10
N ARG A 56 26.05 -24.19 -5.40
CA ARG A 56 26.87 -23.48 -6.39
C ARG A 56 26.98 -21.97 -6.10
N ALA A 57 25.94 -21.36 -5.54
CA ALA A 57 25.96 -19.94 -5.17
C ALA A 57 26.85 -19.66 -3.94
N LEU A 58 27.00 -20.63 -3.04
CA LEU A 58 27.81 -20.54 -1.82
C LEU A 58 29.32 -20.76 -2.05
N GLU A 59 29.72 -21.30 -3.20
CA GLU A 59 31.13 -21.56 -3.56
C GLU A 59 31.84 -20.35 -4.21
N LYS A 60 31.20 -19.16 -4.20
CA LYS A 60 31.81 -17.88 -4.61
C LYS A 60 32.46 -17.16 -3.44
#